data_AF-A0A969CAN8-F1
#
_entry.id   AF-A0A969CAN8-F1
#
_cell.length_a   1.000
_cell.length_b   1.000
_cell.length_c   1.000
_cell.angle_alpha   90.00
_cell.angle_beta   90.00
_cell.angle_gamma   90.00
#
_symmetry.space_group_name_H-M   'P 1'
#
loop_
_entity.id
_entity.type
_entity.pdbx_description
1 polymer ?
#
loop_
_entity_poly.entity_id
_entity_poly.type
_entity_poly.pdbx_seq_one_letter_code
_entity_poly.pdbx_strand_id
1 'polypeptide(L)'
;MAKSMSLDFQQSRQYLQDFDFSKLFIEVLGWSNPSSAKPVAMEVEGDTYQRQRIAEISGVVVFEVTAADGTIPAAKVRRQVHKGVAELHLENLLIFIDEDRTRSLWYWVKREDGKQYPREHIYVKGQPGDLFLGKISALVVDFAELEDGSPSVVRSHRSSKKV
;
A
#
# COMPACT_ATOMS: atom_id res chain seq x y z
N MET A 1 -26.19 3.49 4.16
CA MET A 1 -26.23 2.85 2.83
C MET A 1 -24.80 2.49 2.47
N ALA A 2 -24.43 1.20 2.51
CA ALA A 2 -23.13 0.77 2.05
C ALA A 2 -23.13 0.89 0.51
N LYS A 3 -22.28 1.77 -0.04
CA LYS A 3 -22.03 1.85 -1.48
C LYS A 3 -21.56 0.45 -1.89
N SER A 4 -22.30 -0.22 -2.77
CA SER A 4 -21.82 -1.45 -3.40
C SER A 4 -20.53 -1.09 -4.14
N MET A 5 -19.37 -1.49 -3.61
CA MET A 5 -18.07 -1.24 -4.23
C MET A 5 -17.90 -2.14 -5.45
N SER A 6 -18.57 -1.80 -6.55
CA SER A 6 -18.04 -2.20 -7.85
C SER A 6 -16.82 -1.32 -8.11
N LEU A 7 -15.62 -1.88 -7.98
CA LEU A 7 -14.39 -1.17 -8.34
C LEU A 7 -14.55 -0.65 -9.78
N ASP A 8 -14.45 0.66 -9.99
CA ASP A 8 -14.44 1.22 -11.34
C ASP A 8 -13.09 0.87 -11.97
N PHE A 9 -13.04 -0.26 -12.67
CA PHE A 9 -11.80 -0.78 -13.27
C PHE A 9 -11.21 0.17 -14.31
N GLN A 10 -12.05 0.91 -15.03
CA GLN A 10 -11.58 1.87 -16.02
C GLN A 10 -10.89 3.05 -15.35
N GLN A 11 -11.54 3.66 -14.35
CA GLN A 11 -10.98 4.78 -13.60
C GLN A 11 -9.73 4.37 -12.82
N SER A 12 -9.76 3.19 -12.21
CA SER A 12 -8.62 2.60 -11.50
C SER A 12 -7.42 2.43 -12.42
N ARG A 13 -7.63 1.91 -13.63
CA ARG A 13 -6.58 1.74 -14.63
C ARG A 13 -6.00 3.08 -15.06
N GLN A 14 -6.84 4.10 -15.26
CA GLN A 14 -6.38 5.43 -15.61
C GLN A 14 -5.46 6.01 -14.52
N TYR A 15 -5.92 6.04 -13.28
CA TYR A 15 -5.12 6.54 -12.15
C TYR A 15 -3.83 5.75 -11.94
N LEU A 16 -3.86 4.44 -12.18
CA LEU A 16 -2.67 3.62 -12.12
C LEU A 16 -1.67 3.95 -13.25
N GLN A 17 -2.13 4.20 -14.48
CA GLN A 17 -1.28 4.60 -15.62
C GLN A 17 -0.71 6.02 -15.47
N ASP A 18 -1.47 6.91 -14.84
CA ASP A 18 -1.08 8.30 -14.57
C ASP A 18 -0.23 8.43 -13.30
N PHE A 19 -0.06 7.35 -12.53
CA PHE A 19 0.59 7.36 -11.22
C PHE A 19 -0.09 8.32 -10.22
N ASP A 20 -1.41 8.55 -10.40
CA ASP A 20 -2.23 9.34 -9.47
C ASP A 20 -2.79 8.42 -8.37
N PHE A 21 -1.87 7.93 -7.53
CA PHE A 21 -2.22 6.99 -6.46
C PHE A 21 -3.13 7.61 -5.40
N SER A 22 -3.02 8.93 -5.18
CA SER A 22 -3.92 9.66 -4.28
C SER A 22 -5.38 9.47 -4.70
N LYS A 23 -5.70 9.75 -5.98
CA LYS A 23 -7.06 9.54 -6.49
C LYS A 23 -7.47 8.08 -6.56
N LEU A 24 -6.53 7.17 -6.88
CA LEU A 24 -6.81 5.74 -6.84
C LEU A 24 -7.34 5.32 -5.45
N PHE A 25 -6.66 5.73 -4.38
CA PHE A 25 -7.10 5.41 -3.02
C PHE A 25 -8.36 6.15 -2.60
N ILE A 26 -8.46 7.45 -2.86
CA ILE A 26 -9.56 8.28 -2.35
C ILE A 26 -10.83 8.08 -3.17
N GLU A 27 -10.76 8.21 -4.49
CA GLU A 27 -11.94 8.25 -5.35
C GLU A 27 -12.45 6.87 -5.72
N VAL A 28 -11.56 5.89 -5.89
CA VAL A 28 -11.94 4.52 -6.29
C VAL A 28 -12.06 3.60 -5.09
N LEU A 29 -11.04 3.56 -4.22
CA LEU A 29 -11.02 2.67 -3.05
C LEU A 29 -11.76 3.24 -1.84
N GLY A 30 -12.20 4.51 -1.89
CA GLY A 30 -13.01 5.13 -0.84
C GLY A 30 -12.24 5.45 0.45
N TRP A 31 -10.91 5.58 0.37
CA TRP A 31 -10.09 6.01 1.50
C TRP A 31 -10.28 7.51 1.78
N SER A 32 -9.82 7.97 2.93
CA SER A 32 -9.91 9.38 3.32
C SER A 32 -8.70 10.17 2.82
N ASN A 33 -8.91 11.48 2.65
CA ASN A 33 -7.80 12.41 2.47
C ASN A 33 -6.89 12.34 3.69
N PRO A 34 -5.55 12.40 3.50
CA PRO A 34 -4.63 12.38 4.62
C PRO A 34 -4.76 13.64 5.46
N SER A 35 -4.53 13.50 6.76
CA SER A 35 -4.46 14.60 7.73
C SER A 35 -3.48 15.73 7.35
N SER A 36 -2.47 15.44 6.54
CA SER A 36 -1.58 16.43 5.91
C SER A 36 -0.97 15.84 4.65
N ALA A 37 -1.01 16.60 3.55
CA ALA A 37 -0.38 16.24 2.29
C ALA A 37 1.01 16.89 2.09
N LYS A 38 1.59 17.52 3.11
CA LYS A 38 2.93 18.13 3.00
C LYS A 38 4.01 17.05 2.98
N PRO A 39 4.94 17.05 2.00
CA PRO A 39 6.11 16.17 2.04
C PRO A 39 6.98 16.44 3.27
N VAL A 40 7.51 15.38 3.85
CA VAL A 40 8.43 15.43 5.00
C VAL A 40 9.70 14.68 4.63
N ALA A 41 10.84 15.34 4.80
CA ALA A 41 12.14 14.74 4.57
C ALA A 41 12.49 13.68 5.63
N MET A 42 13.24 12.67 5.23
CA MET A 42 13.89 11.72 6.12
C MET A 42 15.25 11.32 5.55
N GLU A 43 16.24 11.13 6.43
CA GLU A 43 17.56 10.67 6.04
C GLU A 43 17.71 9.17 6.33
N VAL A 44 18.21 8.43 5.35
CA VAL A 44 18.50 6.99 5.48
C VAL A 44 19.79 6.70 4.72
N GLU A 45 20.77 6.10 5.40
CA GLU A 45 22.08 5.72 4.82
C GLU A 45 22.84 6.90 4.16
N GLY A 46 22.60 8.14 4.64
CA GLY A 46 23.21 9.36 4.10
C GLY A 46 22.46 10.00 2.92
N ASP A 47 21.41 9.34 2.42
CA ASP A 47 20.54 9.87 1.37
C ASP A 47 19.26 10.48 1.95
N THR A 48 18.72 11.48 1.26
CA THR A 48 17.45 12.12 1.63
C THR A 48 16.29 11.53 0.81
N TYR A 49 15.22 11.18 1.53
CA TYR A 49 13.95 10.74 0.96
C TYR A 49 12.84 11.70 1.36
N GLN A 50 11.96 12.03 0.43
CA GLN A 50 10.72 12.74 0.74
C GLN A 50 9.59 11.73 0.86
N ARG A 51 8.84 11.80 1.94
CA ARG A 51 7.62 11.01 2.12
C ARG A 51 6.41 11.92 2.23
N GLN A 52 5.40 11.65 1.43
CA GLN A 52 4.15 12.40 1.40
C GLN A 52 3.00 11.45 1.69
N ARG A 53 2.13 11.78 2.65
CA ARG A 53 0.88 11.03 2.84
C ARG A 53 -0.04 11.35 1.67
N ILE A 54 -0.63 10.31 1.08
CA ILE A 54 -1.55 10.46 -0.06
C ILE A 54 -2.95 9.96 0.24
N ALA A 55 -3.12 9.04 1.20
CA ALA A 55 -4.41 8.55 1.65
C ALA A 55 -4.27 7.90 3.03
N GLU A 56 -5.38 7.82 3.77
CA GLU A 56 -5.45 7.09 5.04
C GLU A 56 -6.82 6.43 5.23
N ILE A 57 -6.86 5.30 5.92
CA ILE A 57 -8.08 4.66 6.40
C ILE A 57 -7.79 3.94 7.70
N SER A 58 -8.59 4.21 8.75
CA SER A 58 -8.55 3.45 10.01
C SER A 58 -7.16 3.24 10.62
N GLY A 59 -6.29 4.27 10.56
CA GLY A 59 -4.92 4.20 11.09
C GLY A 59 -3.87 3.62 10.14
N VAL A 60 -4.27 3.08 8.98
CA VAL A 60 -3.38 2.70 7.89
C VAL A 60 -3.10 3.93 7.02
N VAL A 61 -1.82 4.22 6.77
CA VAL A 61 -1.41 5.40 6.00
C VAL A 61 -0.63 4.99 4.75
N VAL A 62 -1.03 5.52 3.59
CA VAL A 62 -0.29 5.39 2.34
C VAL A 62 0.66 6.57 2.17
N PHE A 63 1.93 6.26 1.93
CA PHE A 63 2.95 7.24 1.62
C PHE A 63 3.45 7.06 0.19
N GLU A 64 3.48 8.14 -0.58
CA GLU A 64 4.37 8.24 -1.74
C GLU A 64 5.77 8.62 -1.24
N VAL A 65 6.80 7.97 -1.77
CA VAL A 65 8.20 8.17 -1.36
C VAL A 65 9.07 8.40 -2.59
N THR A 66 9.80 9.51 -2.61
CA THR A 66 10.79 9.85 -3.64
C THR A 66 12.18 9.96 -3.03
N ALA A 67 13.18 9.50 -3.78
CA ALA A 67 14.59 9.66 -3.43
C ALA A 67 15.16 10.94 -4.07
N ALA A 68 16.15 11.55 -3.42
CA ALA A 68 16.80 12.75 -3.95
C ALA A 68 17.52 12.51 -5.30
N ASP A 69 17.96 11.28 -5.57
CA ASP A 69 18.58 10.87 -6.83
C ASP A 69 17.57 10.48 -7.92
N GLY A 70 16.26 10.59 -7.63
CA GLY A 70 15.19 10.26 -8.55
C GLY A 70 14.96 8.75 -8.77
N THR A 71 15.69 7.87 -8.09
CA THR A 71 15.62 6.42 -8.32
C THR A 71 14.81 5.70 -7.25
N ILE A 72 14.29 4.51 -7.60
CA ILE A 72 13.71 3.60 -6.61
C ILE A 72 14.89 2.91 -5.87
N PRO A 73 15.03 3.09 -4.55
CA PRO A 73 16.19 2.63 -3.82
C PRO A 73 16.23 1.10 -3.70
N ALA A 74 17.41 0.53 -3.41
CA ALA A 74 17.60 -0.90 -3.26
C ALA A 74 16.85 -1.50 -2.04
N ALA A 75 16.64 -2.83 -2.04
CA ALA A 75 15.84 -3.53 -1.03
C ALA A 75 16.31 -3.32 0.42
N LYS A 76 17.62 -3.17 0.65
CA LYS A 76 18.18 -2.85 1.98
C LYS A 76 17.69 -1.47 2.46
N VAL A 77 17.70 -0.48 1.57
CA VAL A 77 17.33 0.89 1.89
C VAL A 77 15.82 1.03 2.05
N ARG A 78 15.02 0.40 1.16
CA ARG A 78 13.55 0.35 1.30
C ARG A 78 13.10 -0.19 2.66
N ARG A 79 13.76 -1.24 3.16
CA ARG A 79 13.51 -1.80 4.49
C ARG A 79 13.79 -0.81 5.62
N GLN A 80 14.83 0.00 5.49
CA GLN A 80 15.20 1.01 6.49
C GLN A 80 14.26 2.21 6.46
N VAL A 81 13.89 2.68 5.26
CA VAL A 81 12.83 3.70 5.09
C VAL A 81 11.54 3.22 5.75
N HIS A 82 11.10 1.99 5.45
CA HIS A 82 9.93 1.41 6.10
C HIS A 82 10.08 1.33 7.62
N LYS A 83 11.23 0.92 8.14
CA LYS A 83 11.46 0.87 9.59
C LYS A 83 11.24 2.25 10.23
N GLY A 84 11.79 3.31 9.66
CA GLY A 84 11.61 4.67 10.16
C GLY A 84 10.16 5.17 10.04
N VAL A 85 9.43 4.78 8.99
CA VAL A 85 8.00 5.12 8.88
C VAL A 85 7.16 4.32 9.88
N ALA A 86 7.48 3.05 10.10
CA ALA A 86 6.75 2.14 10.98
C ALA A 86 6.85 2.52 12.47
N GLU A 87 7.88 3.29 12.86
CA GLU A 87 7.98 3.89 14.20
C GLU A 87 6.89 4.96 14.45
N LEU A 88 6.34 5.55 13.38
CA LEU A 88 5.30 6.57 13.45
C LEU A 88 3.92 6.04 13.05
N HIS A 89 3.88 5.12 12.08
CA HIS A 89 2.67 4.55 11.49
C HIS A 89 2.86 3.05 11.33
N LEU A 90 2.46 2.27 12.34
CA LEU A 90 2.71 0.83 12.39
C LEU A 90 2.18 0.12 11.14
N GLU A 91 0.93 0.42 10.78
CA GLU A 91 0.30 -0.02 9.54
C GLU A 91 0.47 1.06 8.47
N ASN A 92 1.26 0.74 7.45
CA ASN A 92 1.56 1.65 6.37
C ASN A 92 1.79 0.90 5.06
N LEU A 93 1.57 1.63 3.97
CA LEU A 93 1.97 1.24 2.62
C LEU A 93 2.90 2.32 2.08
N LEU A 94 4.11 1.93 1.69
CA LEU A 94 5.05 2.81 0.99
C LEU A 94 4.97 2.56 -0.50
N ILE A 95 4.83 3.61 -1.29
CA ILE A 95 4.90 3.58 -2.75
C ILE A 95 6.11 4.40 -3.15
N PHE A 96 7.22 3.71 -3.42
CA PHE A 96 8.41 4.32 -3.98
C PHE A 96 8.17 4.62 -5.45
N ILE A 97 8.52 5.81 -5.92
CA ILE A 97 8.31 6.23 -7.31
C ILE A 97 9.61 6.83 -7.86
N ASP A 98 9.89 6.56 -9.13
CA ASP A 98 10.98 7.21 -9.85
C ASP A 98 10.59 8.65 -10.28
N GLU A 99 11.60 9.49 -10.55
CA GLU A 99 11.40 10.90 -10.93
C GLU A 99 10.50 11.03 -12.17
N ASP A 100 10.67 10.16 -13.16
CA ASP A 100 9.90 10.17 -14.41
C ASP A 100 8.47 9.63 -14.25
N ARG A 101 8.11 9.12 -13.06
CA ARG A 101 6.82 8.44 -12.78
C ARG A 101 6.49 7.36 -13.82
N THR A 102 7.49 6.55 -14.14
CA THR A 102 7.37 5.40 -15.04
C THR A 102 7.38 4.08 -14.29
N ARG A 103 7.85 4.08 -13.03
CA ARG A 103 7.97 2.89 -12.20
C ARG A 103 7.55 3.21 -10.78
N SER A 104 6.82 2.28 -10.17
CA SER A 104 6.55 2.32 -8.74
C SER A 104 6.87 0.99 -8.10
N LEU A 105 7.29 1.03 -6.85
CA LEU A 105 7.45 -0.14 -6.00
C LEU A 105 6.64 0.06 -4.72
N TRP A 106 5.66 -0.81 -4.56
CA TRP A 106 4.74 -0.83 -3.45
C TRP A 106 5.29 -1.78 -2.40
N TYR A 107 5.44 -1.31 -1.17
CA TYR A 107 6.08 -2.04 -0.07
C TYR A 107 5.22 -1.94 1.19
N TRP A 108 4.91 -3.08 1.78
CA TRP A 108 4.20 -3.19 3.05
C TRP A 108 4.69 -4.41 3.84
N VAL A 109 4.38 -4.46 5.12
CA VAL A 109 4.73 -5.59 5.99
C VAL A 109 3.47 -6.22 6.54
N LYS A 110 3.19 -7.46 6.14
CA LYS A 110 2.11 -8.25 6.76
C LYS A 110 2.58 -8.76 8.11
N ARG A 111 1.73 -8.66 9.13
CA ARG A 111 2.00 -9.13 10.49
C ARG A 111 1.05 -10.26 10.84
N GLU A 112 1.60 -11.39 11.26
CA GLU A 112 0.82 -12.58 11.60
C GLU A 112 1.58 -13.38 12.66
N ASP A 113 0.91 -13.74 13.75
CA ASP A 113 1.48 -14.48 14.89
C ASP A 113 2.81 -13.89 15.42
N GLY A 114 2.88 -12.56 15.52
CA GLY A 114 4.07 -11.84 15.97
C GLY A 114 5.24 -11.84 14.98
N LYS A 115 5.07 -12.43 13.79
CA LYS A 115 6.06 -12.42 12.70
C LYS A 115 5.76 -11.33 11.68
N GLN A 116 6.82 -10.82 11.06
CA GLN A 116 6.75 -9.79 10.03
C GLN A 116 7.16 -10.36 8.68
N TYR A 117 6.30 -10.15 7.68
CA TYR A 117 6.51 -10.62 6.32
C TYR A 117 6.49 -9.43 5.35
N PRO A 118 7.68 -8.89 5.02
CA PRO A 118 7.81 -7.91 3.95
C PRO A 118 7.21 -8.42 2.64
N ARG A 119 6.50 -7.53 1.95
CA ARG A 119 5.92 -7.76 0.64
C ARG A 119 6.27 -6.57 -0.25
N GLU A 120 6.53 -6.87 -1.51
CA GLU A 120 6.72 -5.85 -2.52
C GLU A 120 6.01 -6.18 -3.82
N HIS A 121 5.72 -5.14 -4.59
CA HIS A 121 5.22 -5.26 -5.94
C HIS A 121 5.74 -4.10 -6.80
N ILE A 122 6.23 -4.43 -7.99
CA ILE A 122 6.67 -3.43 -8.96
C ILE A 122 5.55 -3.25 -9.97
N TYR A 123 5.24 -2.00 -10.26
CA TYR A 123 4.39 -1.61 -11.38
C TYR A 123 5.18 -0.71 -12.32
N VAL A 124 5.09 -0.99 -13.61
CA VAL A 124 5.74 -0.21 -14.68
C VAL A 124 4.65 0.34 -15.60
N LYS A 125 4.77 1.63 -15.95
CA LYS A 125 3.85 2.30 -16.87
C LYS A 125 3.68 1.50 -18.16
N GLY A 126 2.44 1.42 -18.64
CA GLY A 126 2.08 0.64 -19.82
C GLY A 126 1.84 -0.86 -19.59
N GLN A 127 2.14 -1.41 -18.40
CA GLN A 127 1.75 -2.78 -18.09
C GLN A 127 0.23 -2.91 -17.93
N PRO A 128 -0.36 -4.08 -18.27
CA PRO A 128 -1.76 -4.38 -17.95
C PRO A 128 -2.00 -4.22 -16.44
N GLY A 129 -2.88 -3.30 -16.07
CA GLY A 129 -3.13 -2.96 -14.67
C GLY A 129 -4.05 -3.95 -13.96
N ASP A 130 -4.80 -4.78 -14.68
CA ASP A 130 -5.94 -5.54 -14.13
C ASP A 130 -5.54 -6.52 -13.02
N LEU A 131 -4.45 -7.27 -13.21
CA LEU A 131 -3.92 -8.17 -12.18
C LEU A 131 -3.39 -7.40 -10.97
N PHE A 132 -2.80 -6.24 -11.20
CA PHE A 132 -2.30 -5.41 -10.10
C PHE A 132 -3.46 -4.79 -9.32
N LEU A 133 -4.52 -4.34 -9.99
CA LEU A 133 -5.74 -3.84 -9.35
C LEU A 133 -6.37 -4.89 -8.45
N GLY A 134 -6.49 -6.14 -8.90
CA GLY A 134 -6.97 -7.24 -8.04
C GLY A 134 -6.08 -7.45 -6.80
N LYS A 135 -4.76 -7.29 -6.93
CA LYS A 135 -3.82 -7.36 -5.81
C LYS A 135 -3.97 -6.17 -4.85
N ILE A 136 -4.20 -4.96 -5.36
CA ILE A 136 -4.47 -3.77 -4.55
C ILE A 136 -5.77 -3.98 -3.78
N SER A 137 -6.84 -4.47 -4.41
CA SER A 137 -8.11 -4.77 -3.74
C SER A 137 -7.91 -5.78 -2.59
N ALA A 138 -7.16 -6.87 -2.82
CA ALA A 138 -6.85 -7.84 -1.77
C ALA A 138 -6.03 -7.24 -0.63
N LEU A 139 -5.04 -6.40 -0.94
CA LEU A 139 -4.22 -5.70 0.05
C LEU A 139 -5.07 -4.74 0.91
N VAL A 140 -6.03 -4.05 0.32
CA VAL A 140 -6.94 -3.14 1.04
C VAL A 140 -7.85 -3.93 1.99
N VAL A 141 -8.34 -5.10 1.56
CA VAL A 141 -9.11 -5.99 2.44
C VAL A 141 -8.25 -6.49 3.60
N ASP A 142 -7.03 -6.94 3.34
CA ASP A 142 -6.08 -7.36 4.38
C ASP A 142 -5.87 -6.24 5.43
N PHE A 143 -5.80 -4.97 5.01
CA PHE A 143 -5.68 -3.84 5.94
C PHE A 143 -6.96 -3.54 6.72
N ALA A 144 -8.14 -3.69 6.10
CA ALA A 144 -9.42 -3.49 6.78
C ALA A 144 -9.71 -4.58 7.82
N GLU A 145 -9.27 -5.83 7.60
CA GLU A 145 -9.43 -6.92 8.58
C GLU A 145 -8.60 -6.71 9.86
N LEU A 146 -7.49 -5.97 9.78
CA LEU A 146 -6.67 -5.63 10.94
C LEU A 146 -7.36 -4.61 11.88
N GLU A 147 -8.38 -3.89 11.40
CA GLU A 147 -9.16 -2.90 12.16
C GLU A 147 -10.13 -3.55 13.17
N ASP A 148 -10.77 -4.67 12.81
CA ASP A 148 -11.87 -5.25 13.58
C ASP A 148 -11.40 -6.02 14.83
N GLY A 149 -10.09 -6.20 15.04
CA GLY A 149 -9.55 -6.95 16.19
C GLY A 149 -10.08 -8.39 16.30
N SER A 150 -10.79 -8.88 15.30
CA SER A 150 -11.43 -10.18 15.26
C SER A 150 -10.56 -11.09 14.39
N PRO A 151 -9.78 -12.02 14.98
CA PRO A 151 -9.18 -13.08 14.18
C PRO A 151 -10.32 -13.86 13.54
N SER A 152 -10.45 -13.74 12.21
CA SER A 152 -11.38 -14.55 11.43
C SER A 152 -10.93 -16.00 11.53
N VAL A 153 -11.38 -16.70 12.57
CA VAL A 153 -11.23 -18.15 12.68
C VAL A 153 -12.09 -18.75 11.58
N VAL A 154 -11.48 -18.95 10.41
CA VAL A 154 -12.05 -19.80 9.37
C VAL A 154 -12.03 -21.22 9.92
N ARG A 155 -13.10 -21.56 10.64
CA ARG A 155 -13.36 -22.89 11.15
C ARG A 155 -13.65 -23.77 9.94
N SER A 156 -12.60 -24.36 9.38
CA SER A 156 -12.72 -25.39 8.36
C SER A 156 -13.52 -26.56 8.93
N HIS A 157 -14.79 -26.62 8.56
CA HIS A 157 -15.63 -27.80 8.75
C HIS A 157 -15.05 -28.93 7.90
N ARG A 158 -14.39 -29.90 8.56
CA ARG A 158 -14.18 -31.22 7.96
C ARG A 158 -15.29 -32.13 8.45
N SER A 159 -16.34 -32.25 7.64
CA SER A 159 -17.39 -33.25 7.85
C SER A 159 -16.85 -34.64 7.52
N SER A 160 -17.07 -35.55 8.48
CA SER A 160 -17.40 -36.98 8.33
C SER A 160 -16.48 -37.91 7.54
N LYS A 161 -16.01 -38.96 8.23
CA LYS A 161 -16.11 -40.31 7.67
C LYS A 161 -16.57 -41.30 8.74
N LYS A 162 -17.75 -41.88 8.47
CA LYS A 162 -18.36 -43.03 9.14
C LYS A 162 -17.35 -44.17 9.30
N VAL A 163 -17.44 -44.86 10.44
CA VAL A 163 -17.31 -46.33 10.51
C VAL A 163 -18.51 -46.82 11.28
#